data_AF-A0A961YFL2-F1
#
_entry.id   AF-A0A961YFL2-F1
#
_cell.length_a   1.000
_cell.length_b   1.000
_cell.length_c   1.000
_cell.angle_alpha   90.00
_cell.angle_beta   90.00
_cell.angle_gamma   90.00
#
_symmetry.space_group_name_H-M   'P 1'
#
loop_
_entity.id
_entity.type
_entity.pdbx_description
1 polymer ?
#
loop_
_entity_poly.entity_id
_entity_poly.type
_entity_poly.pdbx_seq_one_letter_code
_entity_poly.pdbx_strand_id
1 'polypeptide(L)'
;MNDWFHKRGGRDRIIDWLGLDSKINSVLVETWAAIKDGWNAGSSFFARFQLTGWRRLLNEFLSEGVTMATGGFVAMYALALPALMEFDESKFQTGQFAVKFLDANGNEIGKRGILHNDAVPLSEIPDYMIKATLATEDRRFFEHYGIDVAGT
;
A
#
# COMPACT_ATOMS: atom_id res chain seq x y z
N MET A 1 47.27 47.99 -55.50
CA MET A 1 47.45 46.53 -55.39
C MET A 1 46.38 46.05 -54.42
N ASN A 2 45.35 45.36 -54.92
CA ASN A 2 44.21 44.89 -54.13
C ASN A 2 44.44 43.41 -53.76
N ASP A 3 44.53 43.12 -52.47
CA ASP A 3 44.70 41.77 -51.95
C ASP A 3 43.43 40.94 -52.09
N TRP A 4 43.62 39.75 -52.65
CA TRP A 4 42.62 38.78 -53.07
C TRP A 4 42.25 37.78 -51.97
N PHE A 5 42.87 37.91 -50.78
CA PHE A 5 42.78 36.94 -49.71
C PHE A 5 41.53 37.06 -48.82
N HIS A 6 40.70 38.10 -48.98
CA HIS A 6 39.48 38.29 -48.18
C HIS A 6 38.21 38.36 -49.03
N LYS A 7 38.05 37.42 -49.96
CA LYS A 7 36.70 37.01 -50.41
C LYS A 7 36.33 35.69 -49.74
N ARG A 8 35.85 35.77 -48.49
CA ARG A 8 35.00 34.71 -47.95
C ARG A 8 33.68 34.80 -48.69
N GLY A 9 33.54 33.98 -49.73
CA GLY A 9 32.27 33.82 -50.44
C GLY A 9 31.19 33.45 -49.43
N GLY A 10 30.18 34.33 -49.32
CA GLY A 10 28.95 34.04 -48.62
C GLY A 10 28.29 32.85 -49.29
N ARG A 11 28.53 31.65 -48.74
CA ARG A 11 27.63 30.52 -48.91
C ARG A 11 26.69 30.58 -47.72
N ASP A 12 25.59 31.30 -47.90
CA ASP A 12 24.42 31.18 -47.02
C ASP A 12 23.94 29.74 -47.14
N ARG A 13 24.52 28.86 -46.31
CA ARG A 13 23.95 27.55 -46.06
C ARG A 13 22.72 27.81 -45.21
N ILE A 14 21.56 27.49 -45.77
CA ILE A 14 20.22 27.64 -45.16
C ILE A 14 20.14 26.99 -43.76
N ILE A 15 21.05 26.05 -43.45
CA ILE A 15 21.17 25.41 -42.15
C ILE A 15 22.63 25.46 -41.69
N ASP A 16 22.86 26.11 -40.54
CA ASP A 16 24.15 26.10 -39.85
C ASP A 16 24.30 24.83 -39.00
N TRP A 17 24.77 23.77 -39.64
CA TRP A 17 25.02 22.48 -39.03
C TRP A 17 26.05 22.53 -37.89
N LEU A 18 27.02 23.45 -37.96
CA LEU A 18 28.05 23.62 -36.93
C LEU A 18 27.47 24.35 -35.70
N GLY A 19 26.59 25.32 -35.94
CA GLY A 19 25.82 25.99 -34.87
C GLY A 19 24.86 25.04 -34.15
N LEU A 20 24.24 24.10 -34.86
CA LEU A 20 23.39 23.06 -34.26
C LEU A 20 24.21 22.05 -33.45
N ASP A 21 25.31 21.54 -34.01
CA ASP A 21 26.20 20.60 -33.34
C ASP A 21 26.83 21.19 -32.07
N SER A 22 27.31 22.44 -32.13
CA SER A 22 27.87 23.13 -30.97
C SER A 22 26.86 23.38 -29.86
N LYS A 23 25.60 23.70 -30.19
CA LYS A 23 24.51 23.84 -29.20
C LYS A 23 24.18 22.52 -28.52
N ILE A 24 24.16 21.42 -29.28
CA ILE A 24 23.92 20.09 -28.71
C ILE A 24 25.07 19.70 -27.78
N ASN A 25 26.32 19.92 -28.23
CA ASN A 25 27.50 19.62 -27.44
C ASN A 25 27.58 20.48 -26.17
N SER A 26 27.24 21.77 -26.22
CA SER A 26 27.23 22.62 -25.03
C SER A 26 26.15 22.19 -24.04
N VAL A 27 24.93 21.86 -24.51
CA VAL A 27 23.85 21.35 -23.65
C VAL A 27 24.25 20.06 -22.96
N LEU A 28 24.89 19.12 -23.68
CA LEU A 28 25.37 17.87 -23.09
C LEU A 28 26.44 18.10 -22.03
N VAL A 29 27.41 18.97 -22.31
CA VAL A 29 28.51 19.28 -21.38
C VAL A 29 28.01 20.02 -20.14
N GLU A 30 27.12 21.00 -20.31
CA GLU A 30 26.51 21.74 -19.21
C GLU A 30 25.63 20.82 -18.34
N THR A 31 24.84 19.94 -18.96
CA THR A 31 24.05 18.94 -18.24
C THR A 31 24.94 17.98 -17.46
N TRP A 32 26.04 17.51 -18.07
CA TRP A 32 27.00 16.62 -17.41
C TRP A 32 27.69 17.31 -16.23
N ALA A 33 28.07 18.58 -16.39
CA ALA A 33 28.64 19.39 -15.32
C ALA A 33 27.63 19.56 -14.16
N ALA A 34 26.37 19.90 -14.46
CA ALA A 34 25.33 20.04 -13.45
C ALA A 34 25.05 18.74 -12.68
N ILE A 35 25.03 17.59 -13.38
CA ILE A 35 24.89 16.26 -12.75
C ILE A 35 26.08 15.99 -11.82
N LYS A 36 27.31 16.26 -12.28
CA LYS A 36 28.52 16.05 -11.49
C LYS A 36 28.56 16.95 -10.26
N ASP A 37 28.17 18.21 -10.40
CA ASP A 37 28.11 19.16 -9.29
C ASP A 37 27.01 18.78 -8.30
N GLY A 38 25.85 18.33 -8.78
CA GLY A 38 24.79 17.76 -7.95
C GLY A 38 25.25 16.51 -7.18
N TRP A 39 25.99 15.62 -7.83
CA TRP A 39 26.57 14.44 -7.18
C TRP A 39 27.63 14.81 -6.13
N ASN A 40 28.48 15.79 -6.42
CA ASN A 40 29.49 16.28 -5.47
C ASN A 40 28.84 16.96 -4.26
N ALA A 41 27.80 17.77 -4.48
CA ALA A 41 27.02 18.40 -3.42
C ALA A 41 26.30 17.36 -2.56
N GLY A 42 25.66 16.36 -3.20
CA GLY A 42 25.00 15.25 -2.53
C GLY A 42 25.98 14.43 -1.69
N SER A 43 27.09 13.99 -2.27
CA SER A 43 28.12 13.20 -1.55
C SER A 43 28.74 13.98 -0.39
N SER A 44 28.97 15.29 -0.54
CA SER A 44 29.46 16.17 0.53
C SER A 44 28.42 16.34 1.66
N PHE A 45 27.14 16.44 1.31
CA PHE A 45 26.05 16.46 2.29
C PHE A 45 25.99 15.14 3.07
N PHE A 46 26.05 14.00 2.38
CA PHE A 46 26.05 12.68 2.99
C PHE A 46 27.31 12.34 3.77
N ALA A 47 28.45 12.96 3.45
CA ALA A 47 29.69 12.81 4.22
C ALA A 47 29.50 13.20 5.70
N ARG A 48 28.58 14.12 6.00
CA ARG A 48 28.24 14.51 7.38
C ARG A 48 27.52 13.42 8.18
N PHE A 49 26.94 12.43 7.50
CA PHE A 49 26.23 11.31 8.09
C PHE A 49 27.08 10.02 8.13
N GLN A 50 28.39 10.13 7.89
CA GLN A 50 29.29 8.99 8.03
C GLN A 50 29.39 8.57 9.50
N LEU A 51 28.67 7.52 9.84
CA LEU A 51 28.84 6.83 11.12
C LEU A 51 30.16 6.07 11.09
N THR A 52 30.96 6.21 12.14
CA THR A 52 32.23 5.50 12.32
C THR A 52 32.21 4.62 13.57
N GLY A 53 33.09 3.62 13.60
CA GLY A 53 33.22 2.69 14.74
C GLY A 53 31.97 1.83 14.97
N TRP A 54 31.62 1.59 16.24
CA TRP A 54 30.54 0.68 16.63
C TRP A 54 29.15 1.11 16.16
N ARG A 55 28.88 2.43 16.08
CA ARG A 55 27.59 2.96 15.60
C ARG A 55 27.33 2.60 14.13
N ARG A 56 28.38 2.48 13.33
CA ARG A 56 28.29 2.05 11.93
C ARG A 56 27.83 0.60 11.84
N LEU A 57 28.44 -0.30 12.61
CA LEU A 57 28.10 -1.72 12.61
C LEU A 57 26.64 -1.95 13.05
N LEU A 58 26.18 -1.23 14.07
CA LEU A 58 24.76 -1.28 14.48
C LEU A 58 23.82 -0.81 13.36
N ASN A 59 24.16 0.30 12.69
CA ASN A 59 23.34 0.84 11.60
C ASN A 59 23.30 -0.12 10.40
N GLU A 60 24.43 -0.71 10.02
CA GLU A 60 24.50 -1.71 8.95
C GLU A 60 23.65 -2.94 9.30
N PHE A 61 23.75 -3.45 10.53
CA PHE A 61 22.95 -4.59 10.97
C PHE A 61 21.45 -4.28 11.00
N LEU A 62 21.06 -3.11 11.50
CA LEU A 62 19.66 -2.68 11.50
C LEU A 62 19.12 -2.50 10.08
N SER A 63 19.90 -1.88 9.18
CA SER A 63 19.52 -1.68 7.79
C SER A 63 19.32 -3.00 7.06
N GLU A 64 20.22 -3.96 7.27
CA GLU A 64 20.10 -5.30 6.70
C GLU A 64 18.91 -6.05 7.30
N GLY A 65 18.72 -5.94 8.62
CA GLY A 65 17.59 -6.52 9.33
C GLY A 65 16.25 -6.00 8.82
N VAL A 66 16.13 -4.70 8.56
CA VAL A 66 14.92 -4.09 7.98
C VAL A 66 14.69 -4.60 6.55
N THR A 67 15.75 -4.71 5.75
CA THR A 67 15.66 -5.25 4.39
C THR A 67 15.16 -6.70 4.39
N MET A 68 15.76 -7.55 5.22
CA MET A 68 15.35 -8.95 5.39
C MET A 68 13.93 -9.07 5.95
N ALA A 69 13.58 -8.26 6.95
CA ALA A 69 12.23 -8.25 7.52
C ALA A 69 11.20 -7.86 6.46
N THR A 70 11.49 -6.83 5.65
CA THR A 70 10.61 -6.40 4.55
C THR A 70 10.41 -7.53 3.54
N GLY A 71 11.49 -8.20 3.13
CA GLY A 71 11.40 -9.37 2.26
C GLY A 71 10.59 -10.52 2.88
N GLY A 72 10.80 -10.78 4.18
CA GLY A 72 10.04 -11.76 4.95
C GLY A 72 8.55 -11.44 5.04
N PHE A 73 8.19 -10.19 5.25
CA PHE A 73 6.78 -9.74 5.25
C PHE A 73 6.12 -9.89 3.89
N VAL A 74 6.83 -9.54 2.80
CA VAL A 74 6.32 -9.75 1.43
C VAL A 74 6.09 -11.23 1.16
N ALA A 75 7.05 -12.09 1.54
CA ALA A 75 6.91 -13.54 1.38
C ALA A 75 5.76 -14.10 2.23
N MET A 76 5.66 -13.70 3.50
CA MET A 76 4.57 -14.11 4.39
C MET A 76 3.20 -13.66 3.85
N TYR A 77 3.09 -12.43 3.35
CA TYR A 77 1.87 -11.94 2.71
C TYR A 77 1.50 -12.77 1.49
N ALA A 78 2.47 -13.05 0.60
CA ALA A 78 2.24 -13.88 -0.58
C ALA A 78 1.74 -15.29 -0.21
N LEU A 79 2.28 -15.88 0.87
CA LEU A 79 1.84 -17.17 1.39
C LEU A 79 0.47 -17.10 2.09
N ALA A 80 0.08 -15.94 2.62
CA ALA A 80 -1.22 -15.72 3.26
C ALA A 80 -2.35 -15.47 2.25
N LEU A 81 -2.04 -15.02 1.02
CA LEU A 81 -3.04 -14.72 -0.01
C LEU A 81 -4.08 -15.83 -0.24
N PRO A 82 -3.72 -17.12 -0.35
CA PRO A 82 -4.71 -18.17 -0.57
C PRO A 82 -5.74 -18.26 0.57
N ALA A 83 -5.29 -18.13 1.82
CA ALA A 83 -6.18 -18.14 2.98
C ALA A 83 -7.08 -16.91 3.01
N LEU A 84 -6.55 -15.73 2.66
CA LEU A 84 -7.33 -14.49 2.58
C LEU A 84 -8.39 -14.53 1.47
N MET A 85 -8.08 -15.15 0.32
CA MET A 85 -9.03 -15.29 -0.79
C MET A 85 -10.08 -16.39 -0.56
N GLU A 86 -9.83 -17.34 0.35
CA GLU A 86 -10.81 -18.34 0.76
C GLU A 86 -11.87 -17.79 1.74
N PHE A 87 -11.66 -16.60 2.32
CA PHE A 87 -12.67 -15.90 3.11
C PHE A 87 -13.81 -15.40 2.20
N ASP A 88 -14.72 -16.32 1.88
CA ASP A 88 -15.97 -16.03 1.20
C ASP A 88 -17.10 -15.98 2.24
N GLU A 89 -17.53 -14.76 2.58
CA GLU A 89 -18.63 -14.50 3.52
C GLU A 89 -19.93 -15.20 3.06
N SER A 90 -20.10 -15.40 1.76
CA SER A 90 -21.25 -16.12 1.22
C SER A 90 -21.26 -17.60 1.62
N LYS A 91 -20.11 -18.25 1.84
CA LYS A 91 -20.06 -19.65 2.29
C LYS A 91 -20.61 -19.84 3.70
N PHE A 92 -20.55 -18.82 4.56
CA PHE A 92 -21.19 -18.88 5.89
C PHE A 92 -22.72 -18.82 5.80
N GLN A 93 -23.28 -18.07 4.85
CA GLN A 93 -24.73 -17.99 4.67
C GLN A 93 -25.32 -19.10 3.77
N THR A 94 -24.51 -19.71 2.91
CA THR A 94 -25.00 -20.63 1.86
C THR A 94 -25.13 -22.09 2.31
N GLY A 95 -24.61 -22.45 3.50
CA GLY A 95 -24.40 -23.86 3.82
C GLY A 95 -25.60 -24.67 4.29
N GLN A 96 -26.62 -24.05 4.90
CA GLN A 96 -27.54 -24.81 5.76
C GLN A 96 -28.95 -24.21 5.77
N PHE A 97 -29.68 -24.41 4.69
CA PHE A 97 -31.09 -24.01 4.62
C PHE A 97 -31.96 -24.94 5.47
N ALA A 98 -32.79 -24.35 6.35
CA ALA A 98 -33.87 -25.06 6.99
C ALA A 98 -35.06 -25.14 6.02
N VAL A 99 -35.46 -26.36 5.65
CA VAL A 99 -36.66 -26.57 4.83
C VAL A 99 -37.88 -26.54 5.74
N LYS A 100 -38.83 -25.63 5.46
CA LYS A 100 -40.12 -25.54 6.15
C LYS A 100 -41.16 -26.38 5.41
N PHE A 101 -41.78 -27.33 6.10
CA PHE A 101 -42.89 -28.13 5.58
C PHE A 101 -44.22 -27.47 5.93
N LEU A 102 -45.07 -27.29 4.92
CA LEU A 102 -46.40 -26.71 5.06
C LEU A 102 -47.48 -27.76 4.78
N ASP A 103 -48.64 -27.65 5.44
CA ASP A 103 -49.85 -28.42 5.13
C ASP A 103 -50.56 -27.87 3.88
N ALA A 104 -51.61 -28.54 3.42
CA ALA A 104 -52.38 -28.11 2.25
C ALA A 104 -53.07 -26.74 2.42
N ASN A 105 -53.23 -26.27 3.66
CA ASN A 105 -53.81 -24.98 4.01
C ASN A 105 -52.73 -23.89 4.23
N GLY A 106 -51.45 -24.24 4.11
CA GLY A 106 -50.30 -23.34 4.33
C GLY A 106 -49.81 -23.25 5.78
N ASN A 107 -50.30 -24.08 6.71
CA ASN A 107 -49.82 -24.09 8.10
C ASN A 107 -48.50 -24.86 8.22
N GLU A 108 -47.59 -24.38 9.07
CA GLU A 108 -46.28 -25.02 9.28
C GLU A 108 -46.40 -26.33 10.08
N ILE A 109 -46.00 -27.45 9.47
CA ILE A 109 -45.95 -28.79 10.10
C ILE A 109 -44.63 -29.01 10.82
N GLY A 110 -43.54 -28.42 10.31
CA GLY A 110 -42.22 -28.50 10.94
C GLY A 110 -41.08 -28.01 10.05
N LYS A 111 -39.87 -27.95 10.62
CA LYS A 111 -38.62 -27.57 9.94
C LYS A 111 -37.60 -28.72 10.00
N ARG A 112 -36.85 -28.94 8.92
CA ARG A 112 -35.71 -29.91 8.88
C ARG A 112 -34.46 -29.21 8.38
N GLY A 113 -33.35 -29.40 9.09
CA GLY A 113 -32.06 -28.76 8.79
C GLY A 113 -31.42 -28.21 10.05
N ILE A 114 -30.37 -27.41 9.89
CA ILE A 114 -29.77 -26.69 11.02
C ILE A 114 -30.64 -25.46 11.28
N LEU A 115 -31.29 -25.49 12.45
CA LEU A 115 -32.18 -24.44 12.93
C LEU A 115 -31.31 -23.25 13.37
N HIS A 116 -30.84 -22.47 12.42
CA HIS A 116 -30.53 -21.08 12.76
C HIS A 116 -31.85 -20.44 13.18
N ASN A 117 -31.93 -19.98 14.42
CA ASN A 117 -33.05 -19.14 14.84
C ASN A 117 -33.11 -17.95 13.89
N ASP A 118 -34.32 -17.58 13.50
CA ASP A 118 -34.55 -16.42 12.65
C ASP A 118 -33.85 -15.22 13.32
N ALA A 119 -32.99 -14.52 12.58
CA ALA A 119 -32.29 -13.35 13.10
C ALA A 119 -33.34 -12.31 13.48
N VAL A 120 -33.47 -12.03 14.78
CA VAL A 120 -34.40 -11.02 15.28
C VAL A 120 -33.74 -9.65 15.14
N PRO A 121 -34.37 -8.68 14.46
CA PRO A 121 -33.81 -7.35 14.37
C PRO A 121 -33.69 -6.73 15.76
N LEU A 122 -32.62 -5.95 15.99
CA LEU A 122 -32.33 -5.34 17.30
C LEU A 122 -33.51 -4.53 17.86
N SER A 123 -34.35 -3.95 16.99
CA SER A 123 -35.55 -3.21 17.35
C SER A 123 -36.68 -4.05 17.96
N GLU A 124 -36.71 -5.36 17.69
CA GLU A 124 -37.68 -6.31 18.26
C GLU A 124 -37.19 -6.92 19.57
N ILE A 125 -35.91 -6.72 19.91
CA ILE A 125 -35.32 -7.23 21.14
C ILE A 125 -35.72 -6.32 22.31
N PRO A 126 -36.25 -6.86 23.42
CA PRO A 126 -36.58 -6.07 24.58
C PRO A 126 -35.33 -5.37 25.16
N ASP A 127 -35.46 -4.08 25.48
CA ASP A 127 -34.37 -3.24 25.99
C ASP A 127 -33.66 -3.83 27.22
N TYR A 128 -34.41 -4.47 28.13
CA TYR A 128 -33.82 -5.12 29.29
C TYR A 128 -32.90 -6.30 28.93
N MET A 129 -33.18 -7.00 27.82
CA MET A 129 -32.35 -8.13 27.38
C MET A 129 -31.04 -7.62 26.77
N ILE A 130 -31.10 -6.55 25.97
CA ILE A 130 -29.91 -5.87 25.45
C ILE A 130 -29.03 -5.39 26.61
N LYS A 131 -29.63 -4.70 27.58
CA LYS A 131 -28.91 -4.19 28.76
C LYS A 131 -28.33 -5.29 29.64
N ALA A 132 -29.04 -6.40 29.83
CA ALA A 132 -28.54 -7.54 30.60
C ALA A 132 -27.32 -8.20 29.94
N THR A 133 -27.37 -8.38 28.62
CA THR A 133 -26.24 -8.94 27.84
C THR A 133 -25.03 -8.00 27.89
N LEU A 134 -25.23 -6.70 27.66
CA LEU A 134 -24.15 -5.71 27.79
C LEU A 134 -23.57 -5.68 29.20
N ALA A 135 -24.40 -5.76 30.25
CA ALA A 135 -23.88 -5.79 31.61
C ALA A 135 -23.04 -7.04 31.92
N THR A 136 -23.31 -8.17 31.27
CA THR A 136 -22.67 -9.47 31.54
C THR A 136 -21.42 -9.69 30.69
N GLU A 137 -21.50 -9.38 29.39
CA GLU A 137 -20.44 -9.65 28.42
C GLU A 137 -19.52 -8.43 28.26
N ASP A 138 -20.10 -7.26 27.97
CA ASP A 138 -19.34 -6.04 27.67
C ASP A 138 -20.15 -4.77 27.92
N ARG A 139 -19.91 -4.15 29.08
CA ARG A 139 -20.62 -2.95 29.51
C ARG A 139 -20.27 -1.73 28.66
N ARG A 140 -19.11 -1.75 28.01
CA ARG A 140 -18.52 -0.61 27.28
C ARG A 140 -18.53 -0.83 25.77
N PHE A 141 -19.30 -1.81 25.30
CA PHE A 141 -19.45 -2.15 23.89
C PHE A 141 -19.63 -0.94 22.96
N PHE A 142 -20.46 0.03 23.37
CA PHE A 142 -20.72 1.25 22.58
C PHE A 142 -19.72 2.39 22.77
N GLU A 143 -18.79 2.27 23.71
CA GLU A 143 -17.77 3.27 24.00
C GLU A 143 -16.47 3.03 23.22
N HIS A 144 -16.27 1.85 22.65
CA HIS A 144 -15.06 1.48 21.94
C HIS A 144 -15.28 1.01 20.50
N TYR A 145 -14.27 1.21 19.66
CA TYR A 145 -14.27 0.90 18.23
C TYR A 145 -13.92 -0.57 17.91
N GLY A 146 -14.20 -1.49 18.83
CA GLY A 146 -14.05 -2.94 18.65
C GLY A 146 -12.88 -3.60 19.39
N ILE A 147 -12.03 -2.81 20.07
CA ILE A 147 -10.98 -3.34 20.96
C ILE A 147 -11.07 -2.61 22.30
N ASP A 148 -11.43 -3.33 23.37
CA ASP A 148 -11.41 -2.78 24.73
C ASP A 148 -10.04 -2.97 25.40
N VAL A 149 -9.15 -1.98 25.25
CA VAL A 149 -7.79 -2.02 25.83
C VAL A 149 -7.80 -1.99 27.37
N ALA A 150 -8.85 -1.46 28.00
CA ALA A 150 -8.94 -1.37 29.45
C ALA A 150 -9.73 -2.54 30.09
N GLY A 151 -10.38 -3.37 29.27
CA GLY A 151 -11.17 -4.54 29.70
C GLY A 151 -10.65 -5.90 29.22
N THR A 152 -9.51 -5.94 28.51
CA THR A 152 -8.78 -7.19 28.18
C THR A 152 -7.68 -7.44 29.21
#